data_AF-A0A315A6F5-F1
#
_entry.id   AF-A0A315A6F5-F1
#
_cell.length_a   1.000
_cell.length_b   1.000
_cell.length_c   1.000
_cell.angle_alpha   90.00
_cell.angle_beta   90.00
_cell.angle_gamma   90.00
#
_symmetry.space_group_name_H-M   'P 1'
#
loop_
_entity.id
_entity.type
_entity.pdbx_description
1 polymer ?
#
loop_
_entity_poly.entity_id
_entity_poly.type
_entity_poly.pdbx_seq_one_letter_code
_entity_poly.pdbx_strand_id
1 'polypeptide(L)' 'MDSVRWNIAVSPATDQSVRMFIAAQGGGRKGDLSRFIKEAVSTYLFQKSVEQAKSATNGMGDSELNTLIDEAVQWARKH' A
#
# COMPACT_ATOMS: atom_id res chain seq x y z
N MET A 1 -3.97 -16.12 13.58
CA MET A 1 -3.43 -15.10 12.65
C MET A 1 -2.13 -14.63 13.26
N ASP A 2 -1.01 -15.03 12.67
CA ASP A 2 0.30 -14.69 13.22
C ASP A 2 0.62 -13.22 12.90
N SER A 3 0.89 -12.44 13.94
CA SER A 3 1.27 -11.03 13.81
C SER A 3 2.77 -10.88 14.05
N VAL A 4 3.48 -10.30 13.09
CA VAL A 4 4.88 -9.92 13.26
C VAL A 4 4.94 -8.52 13.88
N ARG A 5 5.67 -8.37 14.99
CA ARG A 5 5.86 -7.09 15.67
C ARG A 5 7.03 -6.33 15.05
N TRP A 6 6.77 -5.11 14.57
CA TRP A 6 7.82 -4.19 14.11
C TRP A 6 8.14 -3.16 15.20
N ASN A 7 9.44 -2.90 15.41
CA ASN A 7 9.91 -1.78 16.23
C ASN A 7 10.60 -0.78 15.30
N ILE A 8 10.15 0.47 15.31
CA ILE A 8 10.62 1.51 14.39
C ILE A 8 10.85 2.79 15.20
N ALA A 9 12.01 3.42 14.99
CA ALA A 9 12.28 4.75 15.52
C ALA A 9 11.75 5.81 14.54
N VAL A 10 10.96 6.76 15.04
CA VAL A 10 10.42 7.88 14.27
C VAL A 10 10.71 9.19 14.99
N SER A 11 10.70 10.30 14.26
CA SER A 11 10.82 11.61 14.89
C SER A 11 9.60 11.92 15.77
N PRO A 12 9.75 12.70 16.86
CA PRO A 12 8.60 13.13 17.66
C PRO A 12 7.53 13.86 16.85
N ALA A 13 7.96 14.65 15.85
CA ALA A 13 7.05 15.37 14.96
C ALA A 13 6.19 14.42 14.10
N THR A 14 6.77 13.31 13.62
CA THR A 14 6.04 12.28 12.89
C THR A 14 5.01 11.57 13.77
N ASP A 15 5.39 11.15 14.99
CA ASP A 15 4.46 10.52 15.93
C ASP A 15 3.29 11.46 16.27
N GLN A 16 3.59 12.73 16.58
CA GLN A 16 2.58 13.74 16.87
C GLN A 16 1.61 13.94 15.70
N SER A 17 2.14 14.08 14.47
CA SER A 17 1.33 14.30 13.27
C SER A 17 0.38 13.12 13.01
N VAL A 18 0.88 11.89 13.13
CA VAL A 18 0.06 10.68 12.93
C VAL A 18 -1.03 10.58 13.99
N ARG A 19 -0.71 10.86 15.26
CA ARG A 19 -1.70 10.82 16.33
C ARG A 19 -2.77 11.89 16.17
N MET A 20 -2.39 13.12 15.81
CA MET A 20 -3.34 14.20 15.53
C MET A 20 -4.26 13.83 14.38
N PHE A 21 -3.72 13.25 13.29
CA PHE A 21 -4.50 12.79 12.16
C PHE A 21 -5.52 11.71 12.56
N ILE A 22 -5.09 10.69 13.31
CA ILE A 22 -5.99 9.63 13.80
C ILE A 22 -7.08 10.20 14.72
N ALA A 23 -6.72 11.12 15.62
CA ALA A 23 -7.66 11.75 16.54
C ALA A 23 -8.69 12.60 15.80
N ALA A 24 -8.28 13.33 14.76
CA ALA A 24 -9.19 14.13 13.93
C ALA A 24 -10.24 13.29 13.19
N GLN A 25 -9.96 12.00 12.94
CA GLN A 25 -10.91 11.05 12.37
C GLN A 25 -11.78 10.33 13.43
N GLY A 26 -11.74 10.76 14.69
CA GLY A 26 -12.47 10.13 15.79
C GLY A 26 -11.83 8.83 16.30
N GLY A 27 -10.58 8.56 15.92
CA GLY A 27 -9.79 7.43 16.39
C GLY A 27 -9.00 7.73 17.68
N GLY A 28 -8.01 6.90 17.96
CA GLY A 28 -7.11 7.02 19.12
C GLY A 28 -7.19 5.83 20.08
N ARG A 29 -7.86 4.76 19.66
CA ARG A 29 -7.95 3.52 20.42
C ARG A 29 -6.69 2.68 20.20
N LYS A 30 -6.47 1.75 21.14
CA LYS A 30 -5.38 0.77 21.03
C LYS A 30 -5.49 0.03 19.68
N GLY A 31 -4.42 0.06 18.90
CA GLY A 31 -4.34 -0.61 17.59
C GLY A 31 -4.59 0.30 16.39
N ASP A 32 -5.13 1.51 16.56
CA ASP A 32 -5.36 2.43 15.43
C ASP A 32 -4.05 2.85 14.76
N LEU A 33 -2.99 3.08 15.56
CA LEU A 33 -1.66 3.36 15.03
C LEU A 33 -1.13 2.19 14.19
N SER A 34 -1.27 0.96 14.68
CA SER A 34 -0.82 -0.23 13.95
C SER A 34 -1.61 -0.43 12.66
N ARG A 35 -2.93 -0.17 12.68
CA ARG A 35 -3.78 -0.22 11.49
C ARG A 35 -3.37 0.85 10.47
N PHE A 36 -3.20 2.09 10.92
CA PHE A 36 -2.77 3.20 10.09
C PHE A 36 -1.43 2.91 9.39
N ILE A 37 -0.42 2.45 10.14
CA ILE A 37 0.90 2.10 9.58
C ILE A 37 0.76 0.94 8.58
N LYS A 38 -0.03 -0.10 8.90
CA LYS A 38 -0.25 -1.22 8.00
C LYS A 38 -0.86 -0.76 6.67
N GLU A 39 -1.90 0.05 6.71
CA GLU A 39 -2.59 0.56 5.52
C GLU A 39 -1.67 1.46 4.70
N ALA A 40 -0.93 2.36 5.35
CA ALA A 40 0.03 3.25 4.68
C ALA A 40 1.13 2.47 3.96
N VAL A 41 1.75 1.49 4.63
CA VAL A 41 2.81 0.65 4.03
C VAL A 41 2.27 -0.21 2.90
N SER A 42 1.10 -0.84 3.08
CA SER A 42 0.47 -1.65 2.03
C SER A 42 0.16 -0.82 0.78
N THR A 43 -0.38 0.38 0.98
CA THR A 43 -0.72 1.31 -0.12
C THR A 43 0.53 1.77 -0.84
N TYR A 44 1.58 2.12 -0.09
CA TYR A 44 2.86 2.57 -0.66
C TYR A 44 3.54 1.46 -1.48
N LEU A 45 3.57 0.22 -0.97
CA LEU A 45 4.10 -0.92 -1.71
C LEU A 45 3.31 -1.18 -2.99
N PHE A 46 1.98 -1.16 -2.91
CA PHE A 46 1.12 -1.31 -4.08
C PHE A 46 1.41 -0.25 -5.14
N GLN A 47 1.49 1.03 -4.74
CA GLN A 47 1.81 2.13 -5.65
C GLN A 47 3.17 1.94 -6.32
N LYS A 48 4.19 1.49 -5.57
CA LYS A 48 5.53 1.19 -6.12
C LYS A 48 5.50 0.03 -7.11
N SER A 49 4.73 -1.02 -6.84
CA SER A 49 4.53 -2.12 -7.79
C SER A 49 3.86 -1.64 -9.08
N VAL A 50 2.84 -0.78 -8.97
CA VAL A 50 2.18 -0.19 -10.15
C VAL A 50 3.14 0.69 -10.96
N GLU A 51 3.95 1.52 -10.28
CA GLU A 51 4.96 2.36 -10.94
C GLU A 51 6.01 1.52 -11.68
N GLN A 52 6.45 0.43 -11.07
CA GLN A 52 7.38 -0.51 -11.69
C GLN A 52 6.75 -1.21 -12.90
N ALA A 53 5.51 -1.67 -12.80
CA ALA A 53 4.79 -2.30 -13.91
C ALA A 53 4.61 -1.33 -15.09
N LYS A 54 4.22 -0.08 -14.81
CA LYS A 54 4.14 0.97 -15.84
C LYS A 54 5.48 1.25 -16.50
N SER A 55 6.55 1.32 -15.70
CA SER A 55 7.90 1.53 -16.23
C SER A 55 8.38 0.37 -17.11
N ALA A 56 8.04 -0.88 -16.75
CA ALA A 56 8.37 -2.06 -17.54
C ALA A 56 7.57 -2.17 -18.85
N THR A 57 6.40 -1.54 -18.90
CA THR A 57 5.50 -1.54 -20.07
C THR A 57 5.65 -0.28 -20.94
N ASN A 58 6.45 0.71 -20.52
CA ASN A 58 6.80 1.89 -21.31
C ASN A 58 7.59 1.49 -22.57
N GLY A 59 6.86 1.24 -23.66
CA GLY A 59 7.43 0.80 -24.94
C GLY A 59 6.71 -0.38 -25.57
N MET A 60 5.79 -1.03 -24.84
CA MET A 60 4.90 -2.06 -25.41
C MET A 60 3.85 -1.41 -26.30
N GLY A 61 3.51 -2.07 -27.41
CA GLY A 61 2.39 -1.63 -28.26
C GLY A 61 1.03 -1.87 -27.59
N ASP A 62 0.03 -1.07 -27.93
CA ASP A 62 -1.29 -1.11 -27.29
C ASP A 62 -1.94 -2.52 -27.30
N SER A 63 -1.77 -3.29 -28.38
CA SER A 63 -2.30 -4.65 -28.48
C SER A 63 -1.62 -5.63 -27.51
N GLU A 64 -0.31 -5.49 -27.35
CA GLU A 64 0.51 -6.33 -26.47
C GLU A 64 0.22 -6.01 -25.01
N LEU A 65 0.09 -4.72 -24.68
CA LEU A 65 -0.28 -4.25 -23.35
C LEU A 65 -1.69 -4.72 -22.96
N ASN A 66 -2.67 -4.62 -23.86
CA ASN A 66 -4.03 -5.09 -23.60
C ASN A 66 -4.09 -6.61 -23.39
N THR A 67 -3.31 -7.38 -24.16
CA THR A 67 -3.20 -8.83 -23.97
C THR A 67 -2.64 -9.17 -22.58
N LEU A 68 -1.57 -8.50 -22.18
CA LEU A 68 -0.95 -8.67 -20.86
C LEU A 68 -1.89 -8.29 -19.70
N ILE A 69 -2.69 -7.23 -19.87
CA ILE A 69 -3.71 -6.83 -18.89
C ILE A 69 -4.82 -7.89 -18.80
N ASP A 70 -5.32 -8.39 -19.93
CA ASP A 70 -6.37 -9.41 -19.95
C ASP A 70 -5.92 -10.71 -19.28
N GLU A 71 -4.69 -11.16 -19.53
CA GLU A 71 -4.09 -12.32 -18.85
C GLU A 71 -3.99 -12.11 -17.33
N ALA A 72 -3.51 -10.95 -16.90
CA ALA A 72 -3.39 -10.61 -15.48
C ALA A 72 -4.76 -10.56 -14.78
N VAL A 73 -5.78 -9.97 -15.43
CA VAL A 73 -7.16 -9.92 -14.90
C VAL A 73 -7.80 -11.31 -14.84
N GLN A 74 -7.59 -12.15 -15.84
CA GLN A 74 -8.07 -13.53 -15.82
C GLN A 74 -7.42 -14.34 -14.71
N TRP A 75 -6.11 -14.18 -14.47
CA TRP A 75 -5.42 -14.82 -13.37
C TRP A 75 -5.98 -14.40 -12.01
N ALA A 76 -6.19 -13.09 -11.82
CA ALA A 76 -6.70 -12.50 -10.58
C ALA A 76 -8.16 -12.87 -10.28
N ARG A 77 -8.95 -13.28 -11.28
CA ARG A 77 -10.33 -13.78 -11.08
C ARG A 77 -10.37 -15.26 -10.70
N LYS A 78 -9.31 -16.02 -10.99
CA LYS A 78 -9.21 -17.46 -10.70
C LYS A 78 -8.62 -17.76 -9.32
N HIS A 79 -8.08 -16.75 -8.64
CA HIS A 79 -7.48 -16.82 -7.31
C HIS A 79 -8.16 -15.82 -6.37
#